data_AF-A0A5E7XXE9-F1
#
_entry.id   AF-A0A5E7XXE9-F1
#
_cell.length_a   1.000
_cell.length_b   1.000
_cell.length_c   1.000
_cell.angle_alpha   90.00
_cell.angle_beta   90.00
_cell.angle_gamma   90.00
#
_symmetry.space_group_name_H-M   'P 1'
#
loop_
_entity.id
_entity.type
_entity.pdbx_description
1 polymer ?
#
loop_
_entity_poly.entity_id
_entity_poly.type
_entity_poly.pdbx_seq_one_letter_code
_entity_poly.pdbx_strand_id
1 'polypeptide(L)'
;MFNASASDDPFASSIGWITGTMLGELAVTLCVLAVAFVGFSMLTGRVSLRRGGQVILGCFLLLGAPVIAANLLALADGGGGQPEARPTVVYEAQPREPLQPADDTAARPTP
;
A
#
# COMPACT_ATOMS: atom_id res chain seq x y z
N MET A 1 19.26 19.77 -27.00
CA MET A 1 19.64 18.54 -26.28
C MET A 1 19.07 18.66 -24.87
N PHE A 2 18.07 17.84 -24.54
CA PHE A 2 17.35 17.89 -23.26
C PHE A 2 18.23 17.28 -22.17
N ASN A 3 18.81 18.13 -21.34
CA ASN A 3 19.48 17.70 -20.11
C ASN A 3 18.52 18.00 -18.96
N ALA A 4 17.67 17.03 -18.63
CA ALA A 4 16.80 17.10 -17.46
C ALA A 4 17.68 16.86 -16.23
N SER A 5 17.77 17.89 -15.38
CA SER A 5 18.38 17.75 -14.07
C SER A 5 17.48 16.83 -13.25
N ALA A 6 18.06 15.81 -12.62
CA ALA A 6 17.38 14.71 -11.93
C ALA A 6 16.43 15.13 -10.78
N SER A 7 16.26 16.44 -10.54
CA SER A 7 15.35 17.06 -9.59
C SER A 7 14.06 17.63 -10.20
N ASP A 8 13.90 17.69 -11.53
CA ASP A 8 12.78 18.36 -12.23
C ASP A 8 11.94 17.43 -13.12
N ASP A 9 12.04 16.11 -12.93
CA ASP A 9 11.27 15.15 -13.73
C ASP A 9 10.06 14.65 -12.93
N PRO A 10 8.89 15.35 -12.98
CA PRO A 10 7.64 14.84 -12.41
C PRO A 10 7.27 13.48 -13.01
N PHE A 11 7.78 13.19 -14.22
CA PHE A 11 7.71 11.87 -14.84
C PHE A 11 8.43 10.79 -14.03
N ALA A 12 9.65 11.02 -13.56
CA ALA A 12 10.38 10.05 -12.75
C ALA A 12 9.68 9.78 -11.40
N SER A 13 9.15 10.84 -10.77
CA SER A 13 8.37 10.71 -9.53
C SER A 13 7.06 9.95 -9.74
N SER A 14 6.35 10.23 -10.85
CA SER A 14 5.13 9.51 -11.23
C SER A 14 5.40 8.04 -11.52
N ILE A 15 6.49 7.74 -12.25
CA ILE A 15 6.92 6.36 -12.54
C ILE A 15 7.32 5.63 -11.24
N GLY A 16 7.95 6.31 -10.28
CA GLY A 16 8.27 5.73 -8.98
C GLY A 16 7.02 5.30 -8.21
N TRP A 17 5.97 6.13 -8.19
CA TRP A 17 4.68 5.79 -7.57
C TRP A 17 3.95 4.65 -8.30
N ILE A 18 3.91 4.69 -9.63
CA ILE A 18 3.33 3.62 -10.46
C ILE A 18 4.08 2.31 -10.22
N THR A 19 5.41 2.36 -10.15
CA THR A 19 6.23 1.17 -9.89
C THR A 19 6.00 0.64 -8.47
N GLY A 20 5.86 1.52 -7.47
CA GLY A 20 5.52 1.13 -6.10
C GLY A 20 4.16 0.44 -5.98
N THR A 21 3.14 0.97 -6.66
CA THR A 21 1.81 0.35 -6.70
C THR A 21 1.80 -0.94 -7.53
N MET A 22 2.55 -0.99 -8.64
CA MET A 22 2.69 -2.18 -9.46
C MET A 22 3.48 -3.31 -8.78
N LEU A 23 4.51 -3.01 -7.98
CA LEU A 23 5.23 -4.06 -7.26
C LEU A 23 4.45 -4.56 -6.03
N GLY A 24 3.68 -3.69 -5.36
CA GLY A 24 2.97 -4.04 -4.12
C GLY A 24 1.57 -4.63 -4.35
N GLU A 25 0.66 -3.82 -4.91
CA GLU A 25 -0.76 -4.18 -5.01
C GLU A 25 -1.01 -5.17 -6.17
N LEU A 26 -0.30 -5.03 -7.29
CA LEU A 26 -0.45 -6.00 -8.38
C LEU A 26 0.09 -7.37 -8.01
N ALA A 27 1.15 -7.46 -7.18
CA ALA A 27 1.66 -8.76 -6.73
C ALA A 27 0.60 -9.54 -5.95
N VAL A 28 -0.10 -8.88 -5.02
CA VAL A 28 -1.16 -9.51 -4.22
C VAL A 28 -2.35 -9.89 -5.09
N THR A 29 -2.81 -8.99 -5.96
CA THR A 29 -3.95 -9.26 -6.85
C THR A 29 -3.65 -10.39 -7.84
N LEU A 30 -2.41 -10.51 -8.36
CA LEU A 30 -2.00 -11.64 -9.17
C LEU A 30 -1.98 -12.97 -8.39
N CYS A 31 -1.58 -12.98 -7.10
CA CYS A 31 -1.71 -14.20 -6.27
C CYS A 31 -3.20 -14.57 -6.12
N VAL A 32 -4.09 -13.60 -5.88
CA VAL A 32 -5.54 -13.84 -5.77
C VAL A 32 -6.13 -14.36 -7.09
N LEU A 33 -5.76 -13.78 -8.23
CA LEU A 33 -6.19 -14.26 -9.55
C LEU A 33 -5.72 -15.70 -9.78
N ALA A 34 -4.47 -16.03 -9.47
CA ALA A 34 -3.98 -17.40 -9.55
C ALA A 34 -4.80 -18.38 -8.69
N VAL A 35 -5.18 -17.98 -7.46
CA VAL A 35 -6.07 -18.77 -6.59
C VAL A 35 -7.46 -18.94 -7.22
N ALA A 36 -8.02 -17.90 -7.84
CA ALA A 36 -9.31 -17.98 -8.51
C ALA A 36 -9.29 -18.93 -9.73
N PHE A 37 -8.25 -18.87 -10.55
CA PHE A 37 -8.05 -19.81 -11.67
C PHE A 37 -7.91 -21.26 -11.19
N VAL A 38 -7.31 -21.50 -10.02
CA VAL A 38 -7.22 -22.84 -9.41
C VAL A 38 -8.59 -23.33 -8.95
N GLY A 39 -9.36 -22.48 -8.27
CA GLY A 39 -10.75 -22.79 -7.88
C GLY A 39 -11.62 -23.11 -9.10
N PHE A 40 -11.42 -22.37 -10.20
CA PHE A 40 -12.06 -22.65 -11.48
C PHE A 40 -11.60 -23.99 -12.07
N SER A 41 -10.30 -24.31 -12.03
CA SER A 41 -9.78 -25.61 -12.51
C SER A 41 -10.31 -26.81 -11.71
N MET A 42 -10.64 -26.61 -10.42
CA MET A 42 -11.30 -27.61 -9.58
C MET A 42 -12.78 -27.81 -9.94
N LEU A 43 -13.47 -26.73 -10.33
CA LEU A 43 -14.85 -26.78 -10.82
C LEU A 43 -14.96 -27.47 -12.19
N THR A 44 -13.90 -27.44 -13.01
CA THR A 44 -13.84 -28.09 -14.34
C THR A 44 -13.96 -29.61 -14.31
N GLY A 45 -13.95 -30.25 -13.13
CA GLY A 45 -14.42 -31.62 -12.96
C GLY A 45 -13.46 -32.70 -13.47
N ARG A 46 -12.90 -33.46 -12.52
CA ARG A 46 -12.06 -34.67 -12.66
C ARG A 46 -10.53 -34.52 -12.78
N VAL A 47 -9.95 -33.33 -12.58
CA VAL A 47 -8.48 -33.21 -12.46
C VAL A 47 -8.09 -33.10 -10.99
N SER A 48 -7.29 -34.06 -10.52
CA SER A 48 -6.91 -34.36 -9.13
C SER A 48 -6.88 -33.17 -8.16
N LEU A 49 -7.67 -33.26 -7.08
CA LEU A 49 -7.66 -32.40 -5.88
C LEU A 49 -6.25 -32.09 -5.35
N ARG A 50 -5.31 -33.01 -5.59
CA ARG A 50 -3.89 -32.92 -5.25
C ARG A 50 -3.18 -31.74 -5.96
N ARG A 51 -3.54 -31.43 -7.21
CA ARG A 51 -2.97 -30.31 -7.97
C ARG A 51 -3.45 -28.97 -7.40
N GLY A 52 -4.74 -28.88 -7.05
CA GLY A 52 -5.31 -27.69 -6.40
C GLY A 52 -4.68 -27.43 -5.04
N GLY A 53 -4.56 -28.46 -4.19
CA GLY A 53 -3.93 -28.35 -2.87
C GLY A 53 -2.48 -27.86 -2.92
N GLN A 54 -1.68 -28.33 -3.87
CA GLN A 54 -0.29 -27.89 -4.03
C GLN A 54 -0.17 -26.41 -4.44
N VAL A 55 -1.11 -25.86 -5.21
CA VAL A 55 -1.11 -24.44 -5.58
C VAL A 55 -1.59 -23.55 -4.43
N ILE A 56 -2.61 -23.98 -3.68
CA ILE A 56 -3.09 -23.27 -2.48
C ILE A 56 -1.96 -23.15 -1.45
N LEU A 57 -1.23 -24.25 -1.22
CA LEU A 57 -0.07 -24.25 -0.33
C LEU A 57 1.03 -23.29 -0.83
N GLY A 58 1.25 -23.23 -2.15
CA GLY A 58 2.18 -22.27 -2.76
C GLY A 58 1.82 -20.80 -2.50
N CYS A 59 0.57 -20.37 -2.72
CA CYS A 59 0.18 -18.97 -2.45
C CYS A 59 0.16 -18.67 -0.94
N PHE A 60 -0.19 -19.64 -0.07
CA PHE A 60 -0.06 -19.46 1.39
C PHE A 60 1.39 -19.25 1.82
N LEU A 61 2.34 -19.99 1.23
CA LEU A 61 3.76 -19.80 1.49
C LEU A 61 4.26 -18.45 0.95
N LEU A 62 3.87 -18.03 -0.25
CA LEU A 62 4.30 -16.74 -0.82
C LEU A 62 3.78 -15.53 -0.02
N LEU A 63 2.51 -15.57 0.42
CA LEU A 63 1.90 -14.46 1.17
C LEU A 63 2.22 -14.52 2.67
N GLY A 64 2.21 -15.72 3.26
CA GLY A 64 2.26 -15.92 4.70
C GLY A 64 3.66 -16.23 5.24
N ALA A 65 4.51 -16.97 4.52
CA ALA A 65 5.83 -17.36 5.03
C ALA A 65 6.74 -16.18 5.35
N PRO A 66 6.81 -15.08 4.57
CA PRO A 66 7.64 -13.94 4.92
C PRO A 66 7.21 -13.30 6.24
N VAL A 67 5.90 -13.17 6.46
CA VAL A 67 5.34 -12.62 7.71
C VAL A 67 5.64 -13.56 8.87
N ILE A 68 5.43 -14.87 8.70
CA ILE A 68 5.72 -15.86 9.76
C ILE A 68 7.22 -15.86 10.09
N ALA A 69 8.10 -15.85 9.09
CA ALA A 69 9.55 -15.82 9.28
C ALA A 69 10.00 -14.53 9.97
N ALA A 70 9.46 -13.37 9.58
CA ALA A 70 9.76 -12.10 10.22
C ALA A 70 9.35 -12.10 11.70
N ASN A 71 8.18 -12.66 12.04
CA ASN A 71 7.74 -12.78 13.43
C ASN A 71 8.61 -13.76 14.23
N LEU A 72 8.95 -14.92 13.65
CA LEU A 72 9.79 -15.91 14.31
C LEU A 72 11.21 -15.37 14.55
N LEU A 73 11.75 -14.64 13.57
CA LEU A 73 13.04 -13.96 13.67
C LEU A 73 13.01 -12.85 14.73
N ALA A 74 11.95 -12.04 14.78
CA ALA A 74 11.77 -11.01 15.81
C ALA A 74 11.73 -11.61 17.24
N LEU A 75 11.09 -12.77 17.41
CA LEU A 75 11.10 -13.52 18.68
C LEU A 75 12.47 -14.12 18.99
N ALA A 76 13.18 -14.60 17.97
CA ALA A 76 14.51 -15.23 18.11
C ALA A 76 15.62 -14.21 18.40
N ASP A 77 15.56 -13.01 17.83
CA ASP A 77 16.47 -11.90 18.12
C ASP A 77 16.32 -11.34 19.54
N GLY A 78 15.39 -11.88 20.35
CA GLY A 78 15.12 -11.40 21.71
C GLY A 78 14.57 -9.97 21.75
N GLY A 79 14.19 -9.45 20.58
CA GLY A 79 13.60 -8.15 20.37
C GLY A 79 12.13 -8.15 20.76
N GLY A 80 11.83 -8.51 22.00
CA GLY A 80 10.71 -7.95 22.73
C GLY A 80 10.97 -6.46 22.95
N GLY A 81 11.20 -5.72 21.87
CA GLY A 81 11.17 -4.28 21.86
C GLY A 81 9.78 -3.94 22.32
N GLN A 82 9.70 -3.59 23.61
CA GLN A 82 8.62 -2.85 24.23
C GLN A 82 7.96 -2.05 23.11
N PRO A 83 6.65 -2.21 22.82
CA PRO A 83 5.99 -1.40 21.80
C PRO A 83 6.44 0.02 22.08
N GLU A 84 7.31 0.54 21.21
CA GLU A 84 7.92 1.85 21.37
C GLU A 84 6.72 2.73 21.63
N ALA A 85 6.69 3.40 22.79
CA ALA A 85 5.59 4.27 23.15
C ALA A 85 5.58 5.33 22.07
N ARG A 86 4.88 5.02 20.96
CA ARG A 86 4.84 5.81 19.75
C ARG A 86 4.42 7.16 20.30
N PRO A 87 5.26 8.20 20.17
CA PRO A 87 4.90 9.49 20.70
C PRO A 87 3.53 9.74 20.12
N THR A 88 2.52 9.79 21.00
CA THR A 88 1.15 10.01 20.58
C THR A 88 1.25 11.37 19.93
N VAL A 89 1.23 11.38 18.60
CA VAL A 89 1.28 12.61 17.83
C VAL A 89 -0.07 13.23 18.12
N VAL A 90 -0.11 14.00 19.21
CA VAL A 90 -1.17 14.94 19.51
C VAL A 90 -1.08 15.90 18.35
N TYR A 91 -1.91 15.67 17.35
CA TYR A 91 -2.23 16.71 16.40
C TYR A 91 -2.91 17.79 17.22
N GLU A 92 -2.12 18.74 17.74
CA GLU A 92 -2.69 19.98 18.24
C GLU A 92 -3.45 20.55 17.06
N ALA A 93 -4.78 20.52 17.17
CA ALA A 93 -5.63 21.35 16.35
C ALA A 93 -5.28 22.79 16.70
N GLN A 94 -4.25 23.32 16.04
CA GLN A 94 -3.96 24.75 16.07
C GLN A 94 -5.29 25.45 15.74
N PRO A 95 -5.70 26.44 16.56
CA PRO A 95 -6.99 27.11 16.40
C PRO A 95 -7.18 27.47 14.93
N ARG A 96 -8.26 27.01 14.29
CA ARG A 96 -8.54 27.37 12.90
C ARG A 96 -8.49 28.89 12.83
N GLU A 97 -7.54 29.42 12.06
CA GLU A 97 -7.49 30.85 11.84
C GLU A 97 -8.86 31.30 11.32
N PRO A 98 -9.43 32.38 11.88
CA PRO A 98 -10.72 32.87 11.42
C PRO A 98 -10.59 33.18 9.94
N LEU A 99 -11.47 32.58 9.14
CA LEU A 99 -11.59 32.87 7.71
C LEU A 99 -11.73 34.39 7.54
N GLN A 100 -10.81 34.99 6.79
CA GLN A 100 -10.81 36.41 6.46
C GLN A 100 -12.20 36.78 5.92
N PRO A 101 -12.98 37.65 6.60
CA PRO A 101 -14.28 38.08 6.11
C PRO A 101 -14.12 38.76 4.76
N ALA A 102 -14.94 38.38 3.78
CA ALA A 102 -14.95 39.04 2.48
C ALA A 102 -15.41 40.49 2.65
N ASP A 103 -14.58 41.45 2.25
CA ASP A 103 -14.92 42.87 2.29
C ASP A 103 -15.95 43.21 1.20
N ASP A 104 -17.24 43.12 1.54
CA ASP A 104 -18.37 43.50 0.69
C ASP A 104 -18.39 45.02 0.35
N THR A 105 -17.51 45.80 0.97
CA THR A 105 -17.41 47.25 0.79
C THR A 105 -16.82 47.65 -0.57
N ALA A 106 -16.04 46.78 -1.21
CA ALA A 106 -15.49 47.04 -2.56
C ALA A 106 -16.58 47.01 -3.66
N ALA A 107 -17.75 46.41 -3.38
CA ALA A 107 -18.83 46.25 -4.35
C ALA A 107 -19.88 47.38 -4.33
N ARG A 108 -19.74 48.42 -3.50
CA ARG A 108 -20.69 49.54 -3.48
C ARG A 108 -20.23 50.68 -4.41
N PRO A 109 -20.74 50.78 -5.66
CA PRO A 109 -20.54 51.98 -6.47
C PRO A 109 -21.17 53.17 -5.75
N THR A 110 -20.36 54.17 -5.41
CA THR A 110 -20.84 55.45 -4.89
C THR A 110 -21.43 56.28 -6.04
N PRO A 111 -22.66 56.82 -5.91
CA PRO A 111 -23.30 57.67 -6.92
C PRO A 111 -22.65 59.05 -7.07
#